data_AF-A0AAW9PXW3-F1
#
_entry.id   AF-A0AAW9PXW3-F1
#
_cell.length_a   1.000
_cell.length_b   1.000
_cell.length_c   1.000
_cell.angle_alpha   90.00
_cell.angle_beta   90.00
_cell.angle_gamma   90.00
#
_symmetry.space_group_name_H-M   'P 1'
#
loop_
_entity.id
_entity.type
_entity.pdbx_description
1 polymer ?
#
loop_
_entity_poly.entity_id
_entity_poly.type
_entity_poly.pdbx_seq_one_letter_code
_entity_poly.pdbx_strand_id
1 'polypeptide(L)'
;MITALIQEPVQAAIGEKRVTLFCPSWQAYQAIAGALGKRRSARLTFDRDKLEVMMPLEIHEFARAMFEVFVRNLAMELGMDLRLIQPRRLG
;
A
#
# COMPACT_ATOMS: atom_id res chain seq x y z
N MET A 1 28.00 -41.44 2.30
CA MET A 1 27.93 -40.03 2.74
C MET A 1 27.03 -39.28 1.78
N ILE A 2 25.84 -38.84 2.23
CA ILE A 2 24.92 -38.04 1.41
C ILE A 2 24.65 -36.78 2.22
N THR A 3 25.30 -35.68 1.85
CA THR A 3 25.09 -34.37 2.47
C THR A 3 23.76 -33.83 1.97
N ALA A 4 22.72 -33.89 2.81
CA ALA A 4 21.47 -33.18 2.57
C ALA A 4 21.74 -31.68 2.67
N LEU A 5 21.63 -30.95 1.55
CA LEU A 5 21.60 -29.50 1.54
C LEU A 5 20.26 -29.07 2.13
N ILE A 6 20.24 -28.70 3.41
CA ILE A 6 19.11 -27.98 3.99
C ILE A 6 19.07 -26.63 3.29
N GLN A 7 18.11 -26.47 2.39
CA GLN A 7 17.75 -25.15 1.86
C GLN A 7 17.09 -24.40 3.02
N GLU A 8 17.81 -23.47 3.65
CA GLU A 8 17.17 -22.50 4.53
C GLU A 8 16.08 -21.79 3.73
N PRO A 9 14.84 -21.66 4.24
CA PRO A 9 13.83 -20.90 3.55
C PRO A 9 14.38 -19.47 3.39
N VAL A 10 14.45 -18.98 2.15
CA VAL A 10 14.66 -17.54 1.91
C VAL A 10 13.55 -16.84 2.67
N GLN A 11 13.89 -16.18 3.78
CA GLN A 11 12.99 -15.31 4.51
C GLN A 11 12.42 -14.33 3.48
N ALA A 12 11.14 -14.49 3.14
CA ALA A 12 10.47 -13.59 2.21
C ALA A 12 10.66 -12.18 2.74
N ALA A 13 11.31 -11.32 1.96
CA ALA A 13 11.42 -9.90 2.29
C ALA A 13 10.02 -9.41 2.70
N ILE A 14 9.94 -8.64 3.79
CA ILE A 14 8.69 -8.07 4.29
C ILE A 14 8.21 -7.04 3.25
N GLY A 15 7.64 -7.53 2.15
CA GLY A 15 7.13 -6.77 1.04
C GLY A 15 5.63 -6.55 1.17
N GLU A 16 5.07 -5.78 0.25
CA GLU A 16 3.63 -5.54 0.16
C GLU A 16 2.86 -6.87 0.10
N LYS A 17 1.83 -7.00 0.95
CA LYS A 17 0.95 -8.18 0.91
C LYS A 17 -0.05 -7.99 -0.21
N ARG A 18 0.00 -8.88 -1.20
CA ARG A 18 -0.97 -8.96 -2.29
C ARG A 18 -1.74 -10.27 -2.20
N VAL A 19 -3.06 -10.18 -2.32
CA VAL A 19 -3.97 -11.33 -2.42
C VAL A 19 -4.78 -11.17 -3.70
N THR A 20 -4.79 -12.19 -4.55
CA THR A 20 -5.64 -12.23 -5.75
C THR A 20 -6.82 -13.15 -5.49
N LEU A 21 -8.03 -12.63 -5.71
CA LEU A 21 -9.28 -13.37 -5.59
C LEU A 21 -9.89 -13.54 -6.97
N PHE A 22 -10.51 -14.70 -7.21
CA PHE A 22 -11.40 -14.85 -8.36
C PHE A 22 -12.70 -14.08 -8.08
N CYS A 23 -13.06 -13.20 -8.98
CA CYS A 23 -14.22 -12.33 -8.87
C CYS A 23 -15.01 -12.40 -10.18
N PRO A 24 -16.03 -13.27 -10.26
CA PRO A 24 -16.65 -13.68 -11.53
C PRO A 24 -17.48 -12.60 -12.22
N SER A 25 -17.68 -11.45 -11.60
CA SER A 25 -18.47 -10.37 -12.19
C SER A 25 -18.17 -9.01 -11.57
N TRP A 26 -18.46 -7.96 -12.33
CA TRP A 26 -18.41 -6.58 -11.84
C TRP A 26 -19.31 -6.36 -10.60
N GLN A 27 -20.47 -7.02 -10.55
CA GLN A 27 -21.39 -6.91 -9.42
C GLN A 27 -20.80 -7.53 -8.14
N ALA A 28 -20.08 -8.65 -8.25
CA ALA A 28 -19.36 -9.25 -7.14
C ALA A 28 -18.25 -8.33 -6.61
N TYR A 29 -17.54 -7.65 -7.51
CA TYR A 29 -16.58 -6.61 -7.15
C TYR A 29 -17.25 -5.49 -6.35
N GLN A 30 -18.38 -4.96 -6.83
CA GLN A 30 -19.10 -3.86 -6.16
C GLN A 30 -19.57 -4.26 -4.74
N ALA A 31 -20.01 -5.50 -4.57
CA ALA A 31 -20.39 -6.03 -3.24
C ALA A 31 -19.18 -6.08 -2.28
N ILE A 32 -18.03 -6.58 -2.75
CA ILE A 32 -16.80 -6.64 -1.95
C ILE A 32 -16.29 -5.22 -1.62
N ALA A 33 -16.26 -4.34 -2.62
CA ALA A 33 -15.85 -2.95 -2.44
C ALA A 33 -16.78 -2.18 -1.49
N GLY A 34 -18.08 -2.48 -1.52
CA GLY A 34 -19.07 -1.94 -0.59
C GLY A 34 -18.86 -2.43 0.84
N ALA A 35 -18.65 -3.73 1.03
CA ALA A 35 -18.40 -4.34 2.33
C ALA A 35 -17.12 -3.81 3.00
N LEU A 36 -16.06 -3.53 2.21
CA LEU A 36 -14.80 -2.96 2.70
C LEU A 36 -14.89 -1.46 3.04
N GLY A 37 -15.93 -0.76 2.60
CA GLY A 37 -16.14 0.66 2.89
C GLY A 37 -15.15 1.62 2.22
N LYS A 38 -15.24 2.92 2.60
CA LYS A 38 -14.48 4.03 2.01
C LYS A 38 -13.11 4.28 2.66
N ARG A 39 -12.89 3.84 3.90
CA ARG A 39 -11.62 4.00 4.65
C ARG A 39 -10.81 2.71 4.59
N ARG A 40 -10.54 2.21 3.39
CA ARG A 40 -9.71 1.02 3.20
C ARG A 40 -8.25 1.42 3.02
N SER A 41 -7.37 0.86 3.84
CA SER A 41 -5.91 0.90 3.60
C SER A 41 -5.53 0.00 2.42
N ALA A 42 -6.33 -1.03 2.14
CA ALA A 42 -6.15 -1.91 1.00
C ALA A 42 -6.60 -1.26 -0.33
N ARG A 43 -5.73 -1.32 -1.34
CA ARG A 43 -6.02 -0.98 -2.73
C ARG A 43 -6.66 -2.17 -3.43
N LEU A 44 -7.67 -1.91 -4.25
CA LEU A 44 -8.39 -2.93 -5.01
C LEU A 44 -8.20 -2.68 -6.51
N THR A 45 -7.78 -3.69 -7.26
CA THR A 45 -7.67 -3.65 -8.72
C THR A 45 -8.49 -4.80 -9.32
N PHE A 46 -9.43 -4.49 -10.19
CA PHE A 46 -10.26 -5.50 -10.88
C PHE A 46 -9.83 -5.60 -12.35
N ASP A 47 -9.45 -6.80 -12.78
CA ASP A 47 -9.08 -7.10 -14.17
C ASP A 47 -9.52 -8.53 -14.54
N ARG A 48 -10.26 -8.69 -15.65
CA ARG A 48 -10.69 -9.98 -16.25
C ARG A 48 -11.01 -11.07 -15.21
N ASP A 49 -12.05 -10.82 -14.42
CA ASP A 49 -12.56 -11.71 -13.37
C ASP A 49 -11.59 -11.99 -12.21
N LYS A 50 -10.56 -11.15 -12.05
CA LYS A 50 -9.63 -11.18 -10.92
C LYS A 50 -9.73 -9.88 -10.16
N LEU A 51 -9.78 -10.00 -8.84
CA LEU A 51 -9.69 -8.89 -7.91
C LEU A 51 -8.38 -9.02 -7.16
N GLU A 52 -7.45 -8.10 -7.41
CA GLU A 52 -6.25 -7.95 -6.61
C GLU A 52 -6.52 -7.02 -5.43
N VAL A 53 -6.22 -7.51 -4.24
CA VAL A 53 -6.23 -6.77 -2.97
C VAL A 53 -4.78 -6.56 -2.56
N MET A 54 -4.33 -5.32 -2.59
CA MET A 54 -2.98 -4.94 -2.18
C MET A 54 -3.06 -4.15 -0.89
N MET A 55 -2.45 -4.65 0.18
CA MET A 55 -2.30 -3.91 1.42
C MET A 55 -0.92 -3.26 1.42
N PRO A 56 -0.82 -1.93 1.19
CA PRO A 56 0.42 -1.23 1.44
C PRO A 56 0.77 -1.46 2.91
N LEU A 57 2.02 -1.84 3.16
CA LEU A 57 2.51 -2.09 4.50
C LEU A 57 2.25 -0.85 5.35
N GLU A 58 1.69 -0.99 6.56
CA GLU A 58 1.34 0.13 7.45
C GLU A 58 2.54 1.07 7.70
N ILE A 59 3.75 0.50 7.69
CA ILE A 59 5.01 1.26 7.76
C ILE A 59 5.20 2.24 6.60
N HIS A 60 4.64 2.00 5.41
CA HIS A 60 4.69 2.95 4.30
C HIS A 60 3.81 4.18 4.56
N GLU A 61 2.62 4.00 5.12
CA GLU A 61 1.76 5.13 5.50
C GLU A 61 2.36 5.90 6.67
N PHE A 62 2.88 5.19 7.67
CA PHE A 62 3.58 5.78 8.80
C PHE A 62 4.83 6.54 8.36
N ALA A 63 5.69 5.95 7.54
CA ALA A 63 6.88 6.59 7.00
C ALA A 63 6.50 7.82 6.17
N ARG A 64 5.48 7.73 5.31
CA ARG A 64 4.99 8.86 4.53
C ARG A 64 4.52 10.01 5.43
N ALA A 65 3.71 9.72 6.44
CA ALA A 65 3.23 10.74 7.38
C ALA A 65 4.39 11.36 8.17
N MET A 66 5.35 10.54 8.61
CA MET A 66 6.54 11.01 9.30
C MET A 66 7.38 11.94 8.42
N PHE A 67 7.62 11.57 7.15
CA PHE A 67 8.33 12.40 6.19
C PHE A 67 7.58 13.71 5.89
N GLU A 68 6.25 13.68 5.79
CA GLU A 68 5.45 14.88 5.59
C GLU A 68 5.63 15.87 6.76
N VAL A 69 5.56 15.40 8.00
CA VAL A 69 5.78 16.23 9.19
C VAL A 69 7.22 16.73 9.26
N PHE A 70 8.20 15.86 8.98
CA PHE A 70 9.61 16.21 8.99
C PHE A 70 9.94 17.33 7.99
N VAL A 71 9.53 17.17 6.72
CA VAL A 71 9.75 18.17 5.67
C VAL A 71 9.03 19.48 5.99
N ARG A 72 7.82 19.42 6.55
CA ARG A 72 7.08 20.61 6.99
C ARG A 72 7.82 21.37 8.08
N ASN A 73 8.35 20.67 9.09
CA ASN A 73 9.11 21.29 10.17
C ASN A 73 10.39 21.94 9.64
N LEU A 74 11.16 21.24 8.79
CA LEU A 74 12.33 21.83 8.14
C LEU A 74 11.98 23.08 7.32
N ALA A 75 10.87 23.05 6.59
CA ALA A 75 10.41 24.19 5.82
C ALA A 75 10.06 25.40 6.70
N MET A 76 9.40 25.17 7.83
CA MET A 76 9.09 26.23 8.80
C MET A 76 10.37 26.82 9.40
N GLU A 77 11.31 25.98 9.84
CA GLU A 77 12.59 26.40 10.41
C GLU A 77 13.45 27.18 9.41
N LEU A 78 13.41 26.80 8.13
CA LEU A 78 14.14 27.48 7.06
C LEU A 78 13.38 28.69 6.48
N GLY A 79 12.22 29.06 7.03
CA GLY A 79 11.42 30.20 6.55
C GLY A 79 10.85 30.03 5.13
N MET A 80 10.71 28.79 4.67
CA MET A 80 10.18 28.48 3.33
C MET A 80 8.65 28.59 3.30
N ASP A 81 8.10 29.09 2.19
CA ASP A 81 6.66 29.11 1.99
C ASP A 81 6.13 27.68 1.80
N LEU A 82 5.39 27.20 2.81
CA LEU A 82 4.77 25.87 2.81
C LEU A 82 3.89 25.61 1.59
N ARG A 83 3.38 26.65 0.92
CA ARG A 83 2.57 26.51 -0.31
C ARG A 83 3.35 25.89 -1.47
N LEU A 84 4.67 26.04 -1.48
CA LEU A 84 5.56 25.49 -2.52
C LEU A 84 5.85 24.00 -2.32
N ILE A 85 5.57 23.46 -1.14
CA ILE A 85 5.96 22.10 -0.72
C ILE A 85 4.74 21.16 -0.65
N GLN A 86 3.53 21.70 -0.79
CA GLN A 86 2.30 20.90 -0.71
C GLN A 86 2.22 19.92 -1.89
N PRO A 87 1.95 18.63 -1.65
CA PRO A 87 1.65 17.72 -2.76
C PRO A 87 0.39 18.23 -3.44
N ARG A 88 0.49 18.53 -4.74
CA ARG A 88 -0.65 18.91 -5.58
C ARG A 88 -1.67 17.78 -5.49
N ARG A 89 -2.74 17.98 -4.72
CA ARG A 89 -3.85 17.03 -4.66
C ARG A 89 -4.55 17.06 -6.02
N LEU A 90 -4.14 16.17 -6.91
CA LEU A 90 -4.91 15.83 -8.09
C LEU A 90 -6.18 15.14 -7.57
N GLY A 91 -7.30 15.83 -7.72
CA GLY A 91 -8.64 15.29 -7.47
C GLY A 91 -9.08 14.37 -8.60
#